data_AF-A0AAE0CC55-F1
#
_entry.id   AF-A0AAE0CC55-F1
#
_cell.length_a   1.000
_cell.length_b   1.000
_cell.length_c   1.000
_cell.angle_alpha   90.00
_cell.angle_beta   90.00
_cell.angle_gamma   90.00
#
_symmetry.space_group_name_H-M   'P 1'
#
loop_
_entity.id
_entity.type
_entity.pdbx_description
1 polymer ?
#
loop_
_entity_poly.entity_id
_entity_poly.type
_entity_poly.pdbx_seq_one_letter_code
_entity_poly.pdbx_strand_id
1 'polypeptide(L)'
;MSNYRVIKTPQDVTVVIDIPGAVAASDICVELLDSNTLSIAVPSLGGYLLTIPLPLSTSQDGCTVRFKKKSRQLSVKLVDVEQTLAASGAETTEYAGEKSREAQGLSDCSTTERSAIATAEQSYAAAQAVCDTSVAASAFTSVAALTDAKYGARKSSARSQAVKSLAAALEKRGWAVCDDFVQPSRVIEIREELERLQRAGLYDTGRVGPSGTGRHEMATLRGDKVLWLDAAGLAAHPNLRVLAQEMDELIEKELCGRVARLQHLEGRTDAMLTNYPGNGAR
;
A
#
# COMPACT_ATOMS: atom_id res chain seq x y z
N MET A 1 -20.23 -4.16 25.05
CA MET A 1 -20.60 -5.48 24.50
C MET A 1 -20.25 -5.48 23.04
N SER A 2 -19.50 -6.46 22.56
CA SER A 2 -19.09 -6.51 21.15
C SER A 2 -20.32 -6.80 20.28
N ASN A 3 -20.54 -6.00 19.25
CA ASN A 3 -21.69 -6.14 18.31
C ASN A 3 -21.51 -7.30 17.32
N TYR A 4 -20.71 -8.29 17.68
CA TYR A 4 -20.40 -9.43 16.83
C TYR A 4 -20.16 -10.70 17.64
N ARG A 5 -20.36 -11.83 16.96
CA ARG A 5 -20.09 -13.17 17.44
C ARG A 5 -19.28 -13.93 16.41
N VAL A 6 -18.15 -14.48 16.82
CA VAL A 6 -17.35 -15.40 16.02
C VAL A 6 -17.75 -16.82 16.38
N ILE A 7 -18.16 -17.60 15.38
CA ILE A 7 -18.50 -19.01 15.50
C ILE A 7 -17.46 -19.79 14.73
N LYS A 8 -16.60 -20.52 15.45
CA LYS A 8 -15.57 -21.37 14.86
C LYS A 8 -16.11 -22.79 14.70
N THR A 9 -15.95 -23.34 13.50
CA THR A 9 -16.09 -24.78 13.22
C THR A 9 -14.73 -25.33 12.84
N PRO A 10 -14.56 -26.66 12.73
CA PRO A 10 -13.29 -27.24 12.31
C PRO A 10 -12.83 -26.78 10.92
N GLN A 11 -13.75 -26.49 10.00
CA GLN A 11 -13.44 -26.18 8.59
C GLN A 11 -13.59 -24.69 8.27
N ASP A 12 -14.47 -23.99 8.98
CA ASP A 12 -14.87 -22.63 8.65
C ASP A 12 -14.97 -21.73 9.89
N VAL A 13 -14.77 -20.43 9.68
CA VAL A 13 -15.10 -19.37 10.64
C VAL A 13 -16.32 -18.61 10.12
N THR A 14 -17.35 -18.50 10.95
CA THR A 14 -18.51 -17.64 10.66
C THR A 14 -18.54 -16.47 11.62
N VAL A 15 -18.45 -15.25 11.09
CA VAL A 15 -18.58 -14.01 11.85
C VAL A 15 -19.99 -13.45 11.64
N VAL A 16 -20.73 -13.29 12.74
CA VAL A 16 -22.10 -12.75 12.75
C VAL A 16 -22.08 -11.40 13.43
N ILE A 17 -22.57 -10.36 12.76
CA ILE A 17 -22.40 -8.96 13.18
C ILE A 17 -23.72 -8.25 13.05
N ASP A 18 -24.12 -7.56 14.10
CA ASP A 18 -25.29 -6.69 14.08
C ASP A 18 -24.81 -5.29 13.67
N ILE A 19 -25.29 -4.81 12.52
CA ILE A 19 -24.86 -3.53 11.95
C ILE A 19 -26.01 -2.53 12.08
N PRO A 20 -26.08 -1.79 13.20
CA PRO A 20 -27.16 -0.84 13.44
C PRO A 20 -27.09 0.29 12.41
N GLY A 21 -28.06 0.33 11.51
CA GLY A 21 -28.22 1.41 10.53
C GLY A 21 -27.96 1.02 9.08
N ALA A 22 -27.38 -0.15 8.82
CA ALA A 22 -27.31 -0.66 7.44
C ALA A 22 -28.72 -1.03 6.94
N VAL A 23 -29.10 -0.48 5.78
CA VAL A 23 -30.43 -0.67 5.18
C VAL A 23 -30.39 -1.63 3.99
N ALA A 24 -29.24 -1.74 3.32
CA ALA A 24 -29.00 -2.65 2.22
C ALA A 24 -27.61 -3.31 2.29
N ALA A 25 -27.45 -4.43 1.60
CA ALA A 25 -26.16 -5.10 1.48
C ALA A 25 -25.13 -4.26 0.70
N SER A 26 -25.60 -3.41 -0.22
CA SER A 26 -24.78 -2.46 -0.99
C SER A 26 -24.08 -1.43 -0.13
N ASP A 27 -24.58 -1.19 1.08
CA ASP A 27 -24.03 -0.19 1.99
C ASP A 27 -22.86 -0.74 2.81
N ILE A 28 -22.55 -2.04 2.66
CA ILE A 28 -21.61 -2.75 3.50
C ILE A 28 -20.43 -3.21 2.62
N CYS A 29 -19.25 -2.72 2.93
CA CYS A 29 -18.00 -3.19 2.37
C CYS A 29 -17.39 -4.21 3.35
N VAL A 30 -17.02 -5.38 2.84
CA VAL A 30 -16.36 -6.44 3.61
C VAL A 30 -15.06 -6.77 2.89
N GLU A 31 -13.94 -6.65 3.61
CA GLU A 31 -12.60 -6.86 3.06
C GLU A 31 -11.78 -7.67 4.05
N LEU A 32 -10.94 -8.58 3.55
CA LEU A 32 -9.94 -9.27 4.33
C LEU A 32 -8.65 -8.45 4.22
N LEU A 33 -8.19 -7.83 5.31
CA LEU A 33 -6.98 -6.97 5.27
C LEU A 33 -5.70 -7.81 5.16
N ASP A 34 -5.71 -8.96 5.81
CA ASP A 34 -4.64 -9.95 5.81
C ASP A 34 -5.26 -11.34 6.05
N SER A 35 -4.45 -12.39 6.19
CA SER A 35 -4.96 -13.75 6.39
C SER A 35 -5.78 -13.94 7.67
N ASN A 36 -5.72 -13.04 8.66
CA ASN A 36 -6.39 -13.21 9.95
C ASN A 36 -7.22 -12.00 10.41
N THR A 37 -7.47 -11.03 9.55
CA THR A 37 -8.17 -9.79 9.92
C THR A 37 -9.27 -9.45 8.93
N LEU A 38 -10.51 -9.41 9.43
CA LEU A 38 -11.70 -9.02 8.68
C LEU A 38 -12.05 -7.55 8.96
N SER A 39 -12.13 -6.73 7.91
CA SER A 39 -12.55 -5.34 7.96
C SER A 39 -13.94 -5.17 7.36
N ILE A 40 -14.79 -4.43 8.07
CA ILE A 40 -16.16 -4.13 7.64
C ILE A 40 -16.38 -2.64 7.74
N ALA A 41 -16.71 -2.02 6.62
CA ALA A 41 -17.02 -0.60 6.54
C ALA A 41 -18.48 -0.39 6.09
N VAL A 42 -19.13 0.62 6.65
CA VAL A 42 -20.48 1.04 6.24
C VAL A 42 -20.44 2.54 5.95
N PRO A 43 -20.14 2.95 4.69
CA PRO A 43 -19.92 4.36 4.36
C PRO A 43 -21.11 5.26 4.68
N SER A 44 -22.34 4.74 4.54
CA SER A 44 -23.58 5.47 4.82
C SER A 44 -23.77 5.83 6.30
N LEU A 45 -23.00 5.22 7.21
CA LEU A 45 -23.03 5.49 8.65
C LEU A 45 -21.91 6.43 9.12
N GLY A 46 -21.39 7.28 8.22
CA GLY A 46 -20.38 8.29 8.59
C GLY A 46 -19.03 7.69 8.97
N GLY A 47 -18.62 6.63 8.26
CA GLY A 47 -17.31 5.99 8.48
C GLY A 47 -17.30 4.92 9.56
N TYR A 48 -18.43 4.22 9.78
CA TYR A 48 -18.44 3.02 10.61
C TYR A 48 -17.44 2.01 10.06
N LEU A 49 -16.41 1.70 10.86
CA LEU A 49 -15.35 0.75 10.54
C LEU A 49 -15.20 -0.22 11.71
N LEU A 50 -15.29 -1.51 11.41
CA LEU A 50 -15.13 -2.59 12.38
C LEU A 50 -14.06 -3.56 11.89
N THR A 51 -12.98 -3.68 12.65
CA THR A 51 -11.89 -4.64 12.41
C THR A 51 -12.02 -5.80 13.40
N ILE A 52 -12.08 -7.02 12.88
CA ILE A 52 -12.28 -8.24 13.66
C ILE A 52 -11.09 -9.18 13.44
N PRO A 53 -10.28 -9.45 14.48
CA PRO A 53 -9.27 -10.48 14.40
C PRO A 53 -9.92 -11.86 14.36
N LEU A 54 -9.46 -12.69 13.44
CA LEU A 54 -9.96 -14.04 13.19
C LEU A 54 -9.08 -15.07 13.91
N PRO A 55 -9.68 -16.15 14.43
CA PRO A 55 -8.97 -17.19 15.18
C PRO A 55 -8.25 -18.22 14.29
N LEU A 56 -8.22 -18.00 12.97
CA LEU A 56 -7.69 -18.88 11.93
C LEU A 56 -7.22 -18.04 10.74
N SER A 57 -6.27 -18.58 9.98
CA SER A 57 -5.86 -18.02 8.69
C SER A 57 -6.88 -18.38 7.62
N THR A 58 -7.44 -17.38 6.96
CA THR A 58 -8.53 -17.53 5.98
C THR A 58 -8.13 -16.96 4.63
N SER A 59 -8.63 -17.57 3.55
CA SER A 59 -8.49 -17.03 2.18
C SER A 59 -9.73 -16.25 1.78
N GLN A 60 -9.56 -15.30 0.86
CA GLN A 60 -10.66 -14.65 0.16
C GLN A 60 -11.43 -15.64 -0.73
N ASP A 61 -10.76 -16.69 -1.20
CA ASP A 61 -11.34 -17.77 -1.99
C ASP A 61 -12.32 -18.60 -1.14
N GLY A 62 -13.59 -18.63 -1.55
CA GLY A 62 -14.66 -19.33 -0.81
C GLY A 62 -15.36 -18.49 0.27
N CYS A 63 -15.00 -17.21 0.42
CA CYS A 63 -15.73 -16.31 1.31
C CYS A 63 -17.19 -16.14 0.87
N THR A 64 -18.13 -16.38 1.78
CA THR A 64 -19.57 -16.16 1.54
C THR A 64 -20.09 -15.10 2.48
N VAL A 65 -20.59 -13.99 1.91
CA VAL A 65 -21.20 -12.89 2.67
C VAL A 65 -22.72 -12.93 2.49
N ARG A 66 -23.46 -12.88 3.59
CA ARG A 66 -24.94 -12.76 3.58
C ARG A 66 -25.41 -11.67 4.53
N PHE A 67 -26.24 -10.77 4.03
CA PHE A 67 -26.90 -9.75 4.84
C PHE A 67 -28.40 -10.04 5.00
N LYS A 68 -28.87 -10.11 6.24
CA LYS A 68 -30.29 -10.30 6.58
C LYS A 68 -30.93 -8.96 6.89
N LYS A 69 -31.65 -8.39 5.91
CA LYS A 69 -32.30 -7.07 6.03
C LYS A 69 -33.25 -6.94 7.24
N LYS A 70 -34.03 -7.98 7.55
CA LYS A 70 -35.00 -7.96 8.67
C LYS A 70 -34.33 -7.86 10.04
N SER A 71 -33.21 -8.55 10.23
CA SER A 71 -32.46 -8.56 11.49
C SER A 71 -31.25 -7.62 11.49
N ARG A 72 -30.99 -6.92 10.38
CA ARG A 72 -29.80 -6.07 10.14
C ARG A 72 -28.49 -6.77 10.49
N GLN A 73 -28.43 -8.05 10.17
CA GLN A 73 -27.32 -8.92 10.56
C GLN A 73 -26.50 -9.32 9.35
N LEU A 74 -25.20 -9.11 9.42
CA LEU A 74 -24.22 -9.60 8.46
C LEU A 74 -23.67 -10.94 8.93
N SER A 75 -23.55 -11.90 8.02
CA SER A 75 -22.89 -13.19 8.25
C SER A 75 -21.81 -13.37 7.21
N VAL A 76 -20.56 -13.44 7.66
CA VAL A 76 -19.38 -13.67 6.82
C VAL A 76 -18.84 -15.05 7.13
N LYS A 77 -18.85 -15.95 6.15
CA LYS A 77 -18.31 -17.30 6.27
C LYS A 77 -16.98 -17.38 5.52
N LEU A 78 -15.93 -17.77 6.22
CA LEU A 78 -14.55 -17.86 5.75
C LEU A 78 -14.05 -19.30 5.89
N VAL A 79 -13.27 -19.75 4.91
CA VAL A 79 -12.68 -21.11 4.88
C VAL A 79 -11.27 -21.07 5.43
N ASP A 80 -10.90 -22.10 6.20
CA ASP A 80 -9.54 -22.27 6.73
C ASP A 80 -8.55 -22.70 5.62
N VAL A 81 -7.47 -21.93 5.47
CA VAL A 81 -6.44 -22.18 4.44
C VAL A 81 -5.63 -23.44 4.74
N GLU A 82 -5.32 -23.70 6.02
CA GLU A 82 -4.47 -24.83 6.39
C GLU A 82 -5.11 -26.18 6.05
N GLN A 83 -6.44 -26.27 6.14
CA GLN A 83 -7.16 -27.49 5.80
C GLN A 83 -7.39 -27.68 4.31
N THR A 84 -7.47 -26.58 3.54
CA THR A 84 -7.60 -26.65 2.07
C THR A 84 -6.32 -27.23 1.45
N LEU A 85 -5.15 -26.91 2.01
CA LEU A 85 -3.86 -27.50 1.61
C LEU A 85 -3.74 -28.98 2.03
N ALA A 86 -4.22 -29.34 3.22
CA ALA A 86 -4.23 -30.74 3.67
C ALA A 86 -5.16 -31.64 2.83
N ALA A 87 -6.25 -31.09 2.28
CA ALA A 87 -7.22 -31.84 1.49
C ALA A 87 -6.84 -31.99 -0.01
N SER A 88 -5.88 -31.20 -0.51
CA SER A 88 -5.59 -31.10 -1.95
C SER A 88 -4.42 -31.94 -2.45
N GLY A 89 -3.61 -32.57 -1.57
CA GLY A 89 -2.69 -33.65 -1.93
C GLY A 89 -1.77 -33.41 -3.14
N ALA A 90 -1.33 -32.17 -3.40
CA ALA A 90 -0.56 -31.84 -4.60
C ALA A 90 0.94 -32.13 -4.40
N GLU A 91 1.42 -33.19 -5.05
CA GLU A 91 2.84 -33.52 -5.23
C GLU A 91 3.56 -32.40 -6.00
N THR A 92 4.69 -31.94 -5.46
CA THR A 92 5.61 -31.01 -6.11
C THR A 92 6.45 -31.75 -7.15
N THR A 93 6.15 -31.60 -8.44
CA THR A 93 7.08 -31.95 -9.53
C THR A 93 8.02 -30.79 -9.86
N GLU A 94 9.30 -31.08 -9.67
CA GLU A 94 10.49 -30.32 -9.99
C GLU A 94 10.64 -30.18 -11.52
N TYR A 95 10.76 -28.95 -12.06
CA TYR A 95 11.02 -28.73 -13.49
C TYR A 95 12.45 -28.21 -13.69
N ALA A 96 13.27 -29.08 -14.28
CA ALA A 96 14.63 -28.80 -14.72
C ALA A 96 14.64 -27.90 -15.96
N GLY A 97 15.67 -27.05 -16.06
CA GLY A 97 15.81 -26.03 -17.08
C GLY A 97 16.23 -26.53 -18.46
N GLU A 98 16.09 -25.65 -19.45
CA GLU A 98 16.68 -25.84 -20.77
C GLU A 98 17.23 -24.53 -21.33
N LYS A 99 18.45 -24.63 -21.87
CA LYS A 99 19.30 -23.57 -22.41
C LYS A 99 19.13 -23.48 -23.93
N SER A 100 19.34 -22.25 -24.41
CA SER A 100 20.11 -21.84 -25.61
C SER A 100 19.44 -21.72 -26.99
N ARG A 101 20.07 -20.79 -27.77
CA ARG A 101 19.85 -20.31 -29.15
C ARG A 101 18.91 -19.10 -29.26
N GLU A 102 19.22 -18.01 -29.98
CA GLU A 102 20.26 -17.69 -30.97
C GLU A 102 20.39 -16.17 -31.11
N ALA A 103 21.53 -15.71 -31.60
CA ALA A 103 21.85 -14.32 -31.87
C ALA A 103 21.57 -13.94 -33.34
N GLN A 104 21.56 -12.62 -33.58
CA GLN A 104 21.79 -11.89 -34.85
C GLN A 104 20.56 -11.37 -35.61
N GLY A 105 20.57 -10.06 -35.87
CA GLY A 105 19.68 -9.38 -36.81
C GLY A 105 19.53 -7.89 -36.54
N LEU A 106 20.60 -7.10 -36.68
CA LEU A 106 20.53 -5.64 -36.84
C LEU A 106 20.28 -5.33 -38.33
N SER A 107 19.23 -4.57 -38.66
CA SER A 107 19.23 -3.60 -39.76
C SER A 107 17.98 -2.71 -39.74
N ASP A 108 18.22 -1.42 -39.53
CA ASP A 108 17.56 -0.23 -40.10
C ASP A 108 16.03 -0.20 -40.28
N CYS A 109 15.36 0.72 -39.56
CA CYS A 109 14.43 1.64 -40.21
C CYS A 109 14.15 2.89 -39.35
N SER A 110 14.20 4.01 -40.02
CA SER A 110 14.28 5.38 -39.55
C SER A 110 12.93 6.07 -39.30
N THR A 111 12.96 7.10 -38.47
CA THR A 111 12.13 8.33 -38.56
C THR A 111 10.68 8.25 -38.07
N THR A 112 10.46 8.24 -36.73
CA THR A 112 9.19 8.76 -36.15
C THR A 112 9.33 9.34 -34.72
N GLU A 113 10.54 9.64 -34.23
CA GLU A 113 10.76 9.95 -32.80
C GLU A 113 10.73 11.44 -32.42
N ARG A 114 10.41 12.36 -33.33
CA ARG A 114 10.30 13.79 -32.99
C ARG A 114 8.92 14.24 -32.48
N SER A 115 7.93 13.35 -32.41
CA SER A 115 6.58 13.69 -31.92
C SER A 115 6.33 13.32 -30.44
N ALA A 116 7.18 12.50 -29.83
CA ALA A 116 6.95 11.97 -28.47
C ALA A 116 7.55 12.85 -27.36
N ILE A 117 8.51 13.72 -27.69
CA ILE A 117 9.13 14.62 -26.70
C ILE A 117 8.24 15.85 -26.43
N ALA A 118 7.45 16.28 -27.41
CA ALA A 118 6.53 17.41 -27.25
C ALA A 118 5.28 17.09 -26.40
N THR A 119 4.93 15.80 -26.26
CA THR A 119 3.75 15.37 -25.49
C THR A 119 4.02 15.29 -23.99
N ALA A 120 5.26 15.02 -23.58
CA ALA A 120 5.65 14.98 -22.16
C ALA A 120 5.73 16.38 -21.51
N GLU A 121 6.14 17.41 -22.29
CA GLU A 121 6.17 18.79 -21.79
C GLU A 121 4.76 19.39 -21.63
N GLN A 122 3.79 18.96 -22.45
CA GLN A 122 2.40 19.41 -22.33
C GLN A 122 1.67 18.82 -21.12
N SER A 123 2.04 17.61 -20.68
CA SER A 123 1.50 17.01 -19.45
C SER A 123 1.96 17.72 -18.18
N TYR A 124 3.14 18.36 -18.20
CA TYR A 124 3.69 19.09 -17.06
C TYR A 124 3.06 20.49 -16.89
N ALA A 125 2.77 21.19 -17.99
CA ALA A 125 2.13 22.51 -17.95
C ALA A 125 0.67 22.46 -17.47
N ALA A 126 -0.05 21.37 -17.75
CA ALA A 126 -1.42 21.18 -17.28
C ALA A 126 -1.51 20.99 -15.75
N ALA A 127 -0.46 20.45 -15.11
CA ALA A 127 -0.41 20.30 -13.65
C ALA A 127 -0.17 21.64 -12.93
N GLN A 128 0.53 22.59 -13.55
CA GLN A 128 0.74 23.94 -13.00
C GLN A 128 -0.49 24.84 -13.09
N ALA A 129 -1.36 24.65 -14.09
CA ALA A 129 -2.52 25.53 -14.29
C ALA A 129 -3.68 25.32 -13.28
N VAL A 130 -3.62 24.28 -12.44
CA VAL A 130 -4.67 23.97 -11.46
C VAL A 130 -4.35 24.53 -10.06
N CYS A 131 -3.17 25.14 -9.84
CA CYS A 131 -2.73 25.56 -8.50
C CYS A 131 -2.80 27.07 -8.20
N ASP A 132 -3.47 27.87 -9.02
CA ASP A 132 -3.73 29.28 -8.70
C ASP A 132 -5.09 29.46 -8.00
N THR A 133 -5.19 29.03 -6.74
CA THR A 133 -6.12 29.65 -5.77
C THR A 133 -5.59 29.52 -4.34
N SER A 134 -4.97 30.62 -3.89
CA SER A 134 -4.74 31.09 -2.52
C SER A 134 -4.23 30.12 -1.44
N VAL A 135 -2.93 30.26 -1.18
CA VAL A 135 -2.21 29.88 0.03
C VAL A 135 -2.74 30.66 1.24
N ALA A 136 -3.20 29.95 2.27
CA ALA A 136 -3.12 30.43 3.65
C ALA A 136 -2.12 29.55 4.40
N ALA A 137 -0.93 30.10 4.63
CA ALA A 137 0.12 29.48 5.41
C ALA A 137 -0.36 29.29 6.85
N SER A 138 -0.41 28.04 7.33
CA SER A 138 -0.39 27.74 8.76
C SER A 138 0.78 26.82 9.06
N ALA A 139 1.63 27.30 9.97
CA ALA A 139 2.85 26.68 10.46
C ALA A 139 2.73 25.16 10.67
N PHE A 140 3.58 24.40 9.97
CA PHE A 140 3.67 22.96 10.11
C PHE A 140 4.69 22.63 11.21
N THR A 141 4.20 22.23 12.38
CA THR A 141 5.04 21.62 13.42
C THR A 141 5.34 20.19 12.99
N SER A 142 6.60 19.93 12.63
CA SER A 142 7.09 18.58 12.34
C SER A 142 7.28 17.75 13.62
N VAL A 143 7.24 16.43 13.43
CA VAL A 143 7.61 15.35 14.34
C VAL A 143 6.67 15.05 15.53
N ALA A 144 5.46 14.57 15.24
CA ALA A 144 4.69 13.63 16.07
C ALA A 144 3.42 13.22 15.29
N ALA A 145 2.99 11.97 15.24
CA ALA A 145 2.68 11.22 16.44
C ALA A 145 2.50 9.72 16.18
N LEU A 146 3.00 8.96 17.16
CA LEU A 146 2.31 7.78 17.66
C LEU A 146 1.31 8.32 18.70
N THR A 147 0.00 8.18 18.49
CA THR A 147 -1.07 8.57 19.45
C THR A 147 -2.01 7.38 19.62
N ASP A 148 -2.41 7.00 20.84
CA ASP A 148 -3.14 7.91 21.73
C ASP A 148 -2.70 8.13 23.19
N ALA A 149 -3.20 9.27 23.67
CA ALA A 149 -2.93 10.04 24.88
C ALA A 149 -3.02 9.32 26.24
N LYS A 150 -1.88 9.28 26.95
CA LYS A 150 -1.68 9.65 28.38
C LYS A 150 -0.16 9.58 28.66
N TYR A 151 0.44 10.55 29.36
CA TYR A 151 1.88 10.65 29.78
C TYR A 151 2.86 11.41 28.85
N GLY A 152 2.97 12.73 29.05
CA GLY A 152 3.85 13.64 28.31
C GLY A 152 5.37 13.56 28.56
N ALA A 153 5.87 12.68 29.43
CA ALA A 153 7.31 12.54 29.70
C ALA A 153 7.95 11.24 29.13
N ARG A 154 7.13 10.29 28.64
CA ARG A 154 7.58 8.98 28.12
C ARG A 154 7.77 8.93 26.60
N LYS A 155 7.47 10.02 25.88
CA LYS A 155 7.42 10.05 24.41
C LYS A 155 8.79 10.01 23.73
N SER A 156 9.81 10.70 24.25
CA SER A 156 11.15 10.70 23.65
C SER A 156 11.87 9.37 23.85
N SER A 157 11.69 8.72 25.01
CA SER A 157 12.31 7.43 25.29
C SER A 157 11.66 6.29 24.50
N ALA A 158 10.34 6.31 24.30
CA ALA A 158 9.63 5.32 23.49
C ALA A 158 10.04 5.39 22.02
N ARG A 159 10.09 6.59 21.41
CA ARG A 159 10.58 6.77 20.03
C ARG A 159 12.03 6.31 19.90
N SER A 160 12.90 6.72 20.84
CA SER A 160 14.30 6.29 20.84
C SER A 160 14.45 4.77 20.94
N GLN A 161 13.61 4.11 21.74
CA GLN A 161 13.61 2.65 21.85
C GLN A 161 13.11 1.97 20.57
N ALA A 162 12.05 2.50 19.94
CA ALA A 162 11.55 1.99 18.67
C ALA A 162 12.61 2.08 17.57
N VAL A 163 13.29 3.23 17.45
CA VAL A 163 14.41 3.43 16.52
C VAL A 163 15.55 2.43 16.79
N LYS A 164 15.92 2.21 18.05
CA LYS A 164 16.96 1.21 18.41
C LYS A 164 16.55 -0.19 18.00
N SER A 165 15.30 -0.58 18.25
CA SER A 165 14.77 -1.89 17.85
C SER A 165 14.74 -2.03 16.32
N LEU A 166 14.34 -0.98 15.60
CA LEU A 166 14.32 -0.94 14.14
C LEU A 166 15.72 -1.10 13.55
N ALA A 167 16.70 -0.34 14.07
CA ALA A 167 18.10 -0.45 13.65
C ALA A 167 18.67 -1.86 13.90
N ALA A 168 18.40 -2.43 15.09
CA ALA A 168 18.85 -3.78 15.42
C ALA A 168 18.22 -4.85 14.51
N ALA A 169 16.93 -4.72 14.20
CA ALA A 169 16.25 -5.62 13.27
C ALA A 169 16.82 -5.50 11.85
N LEU A 170 17.02 -4.27 11.37
CA LEU A 170 17.57 -3.99 10.04
C LEU A 170 19.00 -4.54 9.89
N GLU A 171 19.85 -4.34 10.90
CA GLU A 171 21.22 -4.86 10.87
C GLU A 171 21.24 -6.40 10.90
N LYS A 172 20.40 -7.00 11.76
CA LYS A 172 20.36 -8.46 11.93
C LYS A 172 19.74 -9.20 10.73
N ARG A 173 18.69 -8.64 10.12
CA ARG A 173 17.84 -9.36 9.14
C ARG A 173 17.92 -8.79 7.73
N GLY A 174 18.43 -7.57 7.55
CA GLY A 174 18.38 -6.84 6.29
C GLY A 174 17.00 -6.25 5.98
N TRP A 175 16.00 -6.44 6.83
CA TRP A 175 14.67 -5.84 6.74
C TRP A 175 14.12 -5.52 8.13
N ALA A 176 13.21 -4.55 8.20
CA ALA A 176 12.49 -4.20 9.41
C ALA A 176 11.12 -3.62 9.06
N VAL A 177 10.18 -3.74 9.99
CA VAL A 177 8.82 -3.17 9.87
C VAL A 177 8.67 -2.10 10.94
N CYS A 178 8.13 -0.94 10.54
CA CYS A 178 7.78 0.15 11.44
C CYS A 178 6.27 0.38 11.34
N ASP A 179 5.51 -0.34 12.16
CA ASP A 179 4.07 -0.14 12.26
C ASP A 179 3.76 1.26 12.79
N ASP A 180 2.60 1.79 12.40
CA ASP A 180 2.11 3.10 12.82
C ASP A 180 3.12 4.24 12.58
N PHE A 181 3.92 4.15 11.51
CA PHE A 181 4.92 5.16 11.15
C PHE A 181 4.29 6.55 10.99
N VAL A 182 3.08 6.59 10.43
CA VAL A 182 2.29 7.79 10.17
C VAL A 182 0.97 7.67 10.93
N GLN A 183 0.48 8.80 11.46
CA GLN A 183 -0.84 8.83 12.11
C GLN A 183 -1.96 8.41 11.16
N PRO A 184 -3.00 7.70 11.64
CA PRO A 184 -4.15 7.32 10.82
C PRO A 184 -4.81 8.48 10.07
N SER A 185 -4.90 9.67 10.68
CA SER A 185 -5.43 10.88 10.03
C SER A 185 -4.61 11.30 8.80
N ARG A 186 -3.28 11.27 8.91
CA ARG A 186 -2.37 11.61 7.82
C ARG A 186 -2.38 10.55 6.72
N VAL A 187 -2.59 9.28 7.07
CA VAL A 187 -2.79 8.20 6.08
C VAL A 187 -4.01 8.49 5.19
N ILE A 188 -5.11 9.01 5.77
CA ILE A 188 -6.29 9.41 5.01
C ILE A 188 -5.94 10.54 4.03
N GLU A 189 -5.27 11.59 4.50
CA GLU A 189 -4.86 12.73 3.67
C GLU A 189 -3.90 12.32 2.53
N ILE A 190 -2.95 11.43 2.80
CA ILE A 190 -2.07 10.86 1.78
C ILE A 190 -2.88 10.06 0.75
N ARG A 191 -3.84 9.24 1.21
CA ARG A 191 -4.70 8.46 0.33
C ARG A 191 -5.51 9.34 -0.61
N GLU A 192 -6.08 10.45 -0.11
CA GLU A 192 -6.82 11.40 -0.93
C GLU A 192 -5.94 12.04 -2.02
N GLU A 193 -4.68 12.38 -1.71
CA GLU A 193 -3.71 12.86 -2.71
C GLU A 193 -3.42 11.79 -3.77
N LEU A 194 -3.18 10.54 -3.37
CA LEU A 194 -2.92 9.43 -4.28
C LEU A 194 -4.13 9.16 -5.20
N GLU A 195 -5.35 9.17 -4.67
CA GLU A 195 -6.59 8.98 -5.43
C GLU A 195 -6.84 10.14 -6.40
N ARG A 196 -6.49 11.37 -6.05
CA ARG A 196 -6.56 12.52 -6.96
C ARG A 196 -5.57 12.36 -8.13
N LEU A 197 -4.34 11.94 -7.86
CA LEU A 197 -3.34 11.66 -8.91
C LEU A 197 -3.79 10.52 -9.83
N GLN A 198 -4.40 9.48 -9.26
CA GLN A 198 -4.96 8.38 -10.04
C GLN A 198 -6.11 8.83 -10.94
N ARG A 199 -7.06 9.62 -10.42
CA ARG A 199 -8.18 10.17 -11.21
C ARG A 199 -7.72 11.13 -12.30
N ALA A 200 -6.60 11.83 -12.07
CA ALA A 200 -5.98 12.68 -13.08
C ALA A 200 -5.29 11.87 -14.22
N GLY A 201 -5.18 10.54 -14.10
CA GLY A 201 -4.60 9.70 -15.14
C GLY A 201 -3.09 9.83 -15.28
N LEU A 202 -2.40 10.27 -14.23
CA LEU A 202 -0.95 10.57 -14.27
C LEU A 202 -0.06 9.33 -14.11
N TYR A 203 -0.62 8.14 -13.90
CA TYR A 203 0.16 6.92 -13.73
C TYR A 203 0.38 6.21 -15.07
N ASP A 204 1.63 5.84 -15.33
CA ASP A 204 2.06 5.04 -16.48
C ASP A 204 2.17 3.55 -16.15
N THR A 205 2.24 2.69 -17.16
CA THR A 205 2.53 1.26 -16.96
C THR A 205 3.93 1.06 -16.36
N GLY A 206 4.06 0.21 -15.34
CA GLY A 206 5.35 -0.16 -14.78
C GLY A 206 6.28 -0.79 -15.82
N ARG A 207 7.54 -0.37 -15.84
CA ARG A 207 8.56 -0.88 -16.76
C ARG A 207 9.67 -1.64 -16.02
N VAL A 208 10.18 -2.69 -16.64
CA VAL A 208 11.28 -3.52 -16.15
C VAL A 208 12.52 -3.28 -17.00
N GLY A 209 13.68 -3.13 -16.36
CA GLY A 209 14.97 -3.03 -17.05
C GLY A 209 15.83 -1.85 -16.58
N PRO A 210 17.10 -1.81 -17.00
CA PRO A 210 18.03 -0.75 -16.63
C PRO A 210 17.52 0.61 -17.12
N SER A 211 17.79 1.66 -16.35
CA SER A 211 17.49 3.04 -16.74
C SER A 211 18.10 3.37 -18.12
N GLY A 212 17.27 3.82 -19.06
CA GLY A 212 17.67 4.08 -20.45
C GLY A 212 16.91 3.21 -21.46
N THR A 213 17.61 2.80 -22.52
CA THR A 213 17.03 2.11 -23.71
C THR A 213 16.59 0.66 -23.48
N GLY A 214 16.79 0.11 -22.29
CA GLY A 214 16.47 -1.29 -21.95
C GLY A 214 15.20 -1.47 -21.12
N ARG A 215 14.33 -0.45 -21.01
CA ARG A 215 13.06 -0.56 -20.25
C ARG A 215 11.95 -1.13 -21.12
N HIS A 216 11.43 -2.27 -20.72
CA HIS A 216 10.33 -2.94 -21.39
C HIS A 216 9.10 -3.01 -20.49
N GLU A 217 7.93 -2.78 -21.08
CA GLU A 217 6.66 -3.09 -20.44
C GLU A 217 6.47 -4.61 -20.49
N MET A 218 6.45 -5.23 -19.31
CA MET A 218 6.33 -6.69 -19.17
C MET A 218 5.22 -7.00 -18.16
N ALA A 219 3.97 -6.97 -18.64
CA ALA A 219 2.78 -7.19 -17.83
C ALA A 219 2.79 -8.53 -17.07
N THR A 220 3.48 -9.53 -17.61
CA THR A 220 3.68 -10.85 -17.00
C THR A 220 4.57 -10.81 -15.75
N LEU A 221 5.47 -9.83 -15.65
CA LEU A 221 6.35 -9.63 -14.49
C LEU A 221 5.79 -8.60 -13.52
N ARG A 222 5.15 -7.56 -14.04
CA ARG A 222 4.68 -6.43 -13.24
C ARG A 222 3.46 -5.78 -13.93
N GLY A 223 2.32 -5.81 -13.24
CA GLY A 223 1.04 -5.25 -13.69
C GLY A 223 0.61 -3.97 -12.95
N ASP A 224 1.56 -3.27 -12.34
CA ASP A 224 1.30 -2.02 -11.63
C ASP A 224 1.25 -0.83 -12.58
N LYS A 225 0.66 0.25 -12.08
CA LYS A 225 0.85 1.58 -12.64
C LYS A 225 1.74 2.40 -11.72
N VAL A 226 2.69 3.12 -12.29
CA VAL A 226 3.71 3.88 -11.57
C VAL A 226 3.64 5.36 -11.92
N LEU A 227 3.91 6.21 -10.94
CA LEU A 227 4.11 7.64 -11.11
C LEU A 227 5.37 8.03 -10.33
N TRP A 228 6.35 8.61 -11.01
CA TRP A 228 7.55 9.15 -10.38
C TRP A 228 7.35 10.63 -10.05
N LEU A 229 7.62 11.00 -8.81
CA LEU A 229 7.61 12.38 -8.35
C LEU A 229 9.02 12.78 -7.93
N ASP A 230 9.60 13.71 -8.69
CA ASP A 230 10.82 14.39 -8.31
C ASP A 230 10.58 15.37 -7.14
N ALA A 231 11.61 16.11 -6.74
CA ALA A 231 11.50 17.08 -5.66
C ALA A 231 10.41 18.16 -5.93
N ALA A 232 10.23 18.57 -7.19
CA ALA A 232 9.21 19.55 -7.56
C ALA A 232 7.80 18.95 -7.56
N GLY A 233 7.65 17.71 -8.05
CA GLY A 233 6.42 16.94 -8.00
C GLY A 233 5.96 16.67 -6.57
N LEU A 234 6.89 16.32 -5.68
CA LEU A 234 6.60 16.22 -4.24
C LEU A 234 6.19 17.58 -3.66
N ALA A 235 6.84 18.68 -4.04
CA ALA A 235 6.48 20.02 -3.54
C ALA A 235 5.03 20.41 -3.81
N ALA A 236 4.45 19.93 -4.92
CA ALA A 236 3.03 20.14 -5.26
C ALA A 236 2.04 19.29 -4.43
N HIS A 237 2.52 18.33 -3.65
CA HIS A 237 1.71 17.36 -2.91
C HIS A 237 2.14 17.34 -1.43
N PRO A 238 1.57 18.20 -0.59
CA PRO A 238 2.10 18.48 0.75
C PRO A 238 2.13 17.25 1.66
N ASN A 239 1.16 16.35 1.57
CA ASN A 239 1.15 15.16 2.43
C ASN A 239 2.17 14.11 1.99
N LEU A 240 2.31 13.90 0.67
CA LEU A 240 3.39 13.07 0.13
C LEU A 240 4.78 13.64 0.42
N ARG A 241 4.95 14.96 0.34
CA ARG A 241 6.21 15.63 0.70
C ARG A 241 6.56 15.43 2.17
N VAL A 242 5.60 15.62 3.07
CA VAL A 242 5.83 15.43 4.51
C VAL A 242 6.19 13.97 4.79
N LEU A 243 5.50 13.01 4.19
CA LEU A 243 5.85 11.59 4.32
C LEU A 243 7.29 11.32 3.88
N ALA A 244 7.69 11.83 2.71
CA ALA A 244 9.04 11.66 2.19
C ALA A 244 10.08 12.29 3.13
N GLN A 245 9.80 13.48 3.67
CA GLN A 245 10.66 14.14 4.65
C GLN A 245 10.78 13.34 5.96
N GLU A 246 9.69 12.77 6.47
CA GLU A 246 9.74 11.93 7.67
C GLU A 246 10.54 10.65 7.45
N MET A 247 10.48 10.06 6.25
CA MET A 247 11.34 8.93 5.86
C MET A 247 12.81 9.36 5.81
N ASP A 248 13.12 10.48 5.14
CA ASP A 248 14.48 11.02 5.05
C ASP A 248 15.05 11.28 6.46
N GLU A 249 14.27 11.89 7.36
CA GLU A 249 14.67 12.09 8.76
C GLU A 249 14.92 10.79 9.53
N LEU A 250 14.06 9.78 9.38
CA LEU A 250 14.26 8.49 10.01
C LEU A 250 15.54 7.82 9.51
N ILE A 251 15.78 7.81 8.21
CA ILE A 251 16.96 7.15 7.64
C ILE A 251 18.22 7.93 8.03
N GLU A 252 18.30 9.21 7.66
CA GLU A 252 19.52 10.01 7.75
C GLU A 252 19.90 10.34 9.19
N LYS A 253 18.93 10.79 10.01
CA LYS A 253 19.24 11.28 11.36
C LYS A 253 19.25 10.17 12.40
N GLU A 254 18.44 9.12 12.21
CA GLU A 254 18.19 8.13 13.26
C GLU A 254 18.82 6.76 12.96
N LEU A 255 18.90 6.33 11.69
CA LEU A 255 19.40 5.00 11.32
C LEU A 255 20.83 4.97 10.78
N CYS A 256 21.28 5.98 10.01
CA CYS A 256 22.64 6.00 9.45
C CYS A 256 23.72 5.90 10.53
N GLY A 257 23.51 6.52 11.69
CA GLY A 257 24.44 6.41 12.84
C GLY A 257 24.39 5.07 13.59
N ARG A 258 23.44 4.18 13.26
CA ARG A 258 23.18 2.93 14.00
C ARG A 258 23.34 1.67 13.15
N VAL A 259 23.23 1.79 11.83
CA VAL A 259 23.24 0.67 10.88
C VAL A 259 24.39 0.88 9.90
N ALA A 260 25.39 0.00 9.96
CA ALA A 260 26.66 0.20 9.26
C ALA A 260 26.49 0.32 7.74
N ARG A 261 25.59 -0.48 7.15
CA ARG A 261 25.32 -0.47 5.71
C ARG A 261 24.66 0.82 5.19
N LEU A 262 24.14 1.67 6.07
CA LEU A 262 23.50 2.93 5.71
C LEU A 262 24.45 4.13 5.81
N GLN A 263 25.64 3.96 6.38
CA GLN A 263 26.58 5.06 6.64
C GLN A 263 27.07 5.78 5.38
N HIS A 264 26.95 5.15 4.21
CA HIS A 264 27.37 5.69 2.92
C HIS A 264 26.19 6.20 2.08
N LEU A 265 24.99 6.33 2.66
CA LEU A 265 23.86 6.92 1.94
C LEU A 265 24.08 8.42 1.72
N GLU A 266 24.04 8.84 0.46
CA GLU A 266 24.18 10.25 0.04
C GLU A 266 22.84 10.85 -0.40
N GLY A 267 21.79 10.03 -0.46
CA GLY A 267 20.44 10.46 -0.83
C GLY A 267 19.56 9.28 -1.23
N ARG A 268 18.41 9.60 -1.81
CA ARG A 268 17.45 8.63 -2.35
C ARG A 268 17.02 9.01 -3.76
N THR A 269 16.40 8.07 -4.45
CA THR A 269 15.71 8.32 -5.72
C THR A 269 14.45 9.16 -5.50
N ASP A 270 13.90 9.64 -6.61
CA ASP A 270 12.54 10.19 -6.69
C ASP A 270 11.50 9.22 -6.12
N ALA A 271 10.39 9.77 -5.65
CA ALA A 271 9.33 8.96 -5.05
C ALA A 271 8.55 8.22 -6.14
N MET A 272 8.58 6.89 -6.12
CA MET A 272 7.77 6.06 -7.01
C MET A 272 6.46 5.69 -6.33
N LEU A 273 5.37 6.32 -6.76
CA LEU A 273 4.01 5.94 -6.37
C LEU A 273 3.57 4.76 -7.23
N THR A 274 2.94 3.76 -6.61
CA THR A 274 2.57 2.53 -7.31
C THR A 274 1.13 2.15 -7.00
N ASN A 275 0.37 1.77 -8.03
CA ASN A 275 -1.00 1.29 -7.92
C ASN A 275 -1.11 -0.11 -8.55
N TYR A 276 -1.53 -1.10 -7.76
CA TYR A 276 -1.83 -2.45 -8.24
C TYR A 276 -3.36 -2.57 -8.43
N PRO A 277 -3.87 -2.57 -9.67
CA PRO A 277 -5.31 -2.49 -9.93
C PRO A 277 -6.09 -3.79 -9.66
N GLY A 278 -5.47 -4.80 -9.04
CA GLY A 278 -6.12 -6.07 -8.68
C GLY A 278 -6.26 -7.10 -9.79
N ASN A 279 -5.81 -6.81 -11.02
CA ASN A 279 -5.94 -7.75 -12.16
C ASN A 279 -4.84 -8.82 -12.24
N GLY A 280 -3.88 -8.81 -11.29
CA GLY A 280 -2.67 -9.63 -11.30
C GLY A 280 -1.67 -9.18 -12.38
N ALA A 281 -0.44 -9.69 -12.29
CA ALA A 281 0.46 -9.73 -13.44
C ALA A 281 -0.08 -10.80 -14.40
N ARG A 282 -0.24 -10.46 -15.68
CA ARG A 282 -0.81 -11.35 -16.72
C ARG A 282 0.05 -11.35 -17.96
#